data_AF-A0A3M1THC8-F1
#
_entry.id   AF-A0A3M1THC8-F1
#
_cell.length_a   1.000
_cell.length_b   1.000
_cell.length_c   1.000
_cell.angle_alpha   90.00
_cell.angle_beta   90.00
_cell.angle_gamma   90.00
#
_symmetry.space_group_name_H-M   'P 1'
#
loop_
_entity.id
_entity.type
_entity.pdbx_description
1 polymer ?
#
loop_
_entity_poly.entity_id
_entity_poly.type
_entity_poly.pdbx_seq_one_letter_code
_entity_poly.pdbx_strand_id
1 'polypeptide(L)'
;MTLLVYLVRPDAALLPTAAFAIRHFGRLRALAAFGGALLAGLTVWWLLAWNYYGTPLPLPFYQKTLGFSPYGESVARAALVQKVRQFGTFAFFAAPIAWIALFGKGRRRLDLLGAAALFASYHLLFTREIMGYHGRFYLPALPFLLLAAAGSWATFERGAVRQRAFALLWLLAAGIAYGLGAVETHRLGLHQALPWTVWLAWSAALILLVTGPRGLPWLQRGIPAAAALAAVALYPPTAGFQLKSDAAILRQHAGEFTTVRGIYDLRRCLPDLHTLYHSEMGIPGLLFPDARVVDLVGLLSNAVALEHEDFETMCQRDRPEAIFLPHRGYATLRARIEASPCFRNYQRMVDQSSAPLYVRRDLAQRLLSCAREIQRWQDHVRGASRDEAR
;
A
#
# COMPACT_ATOMS: atom_id res chain seq x y z
N MET A 1 -17.57 14.29 10.92
CA MET A 1 -17.20 12.91 10.51
C MET A 1 -16.26 12.89 9.31
N THR A 2 -16.62 13.48 8.16
CA THR A 2 -15.75 13.53 6.96
C THR A 2 -14.35 14.06 7.25
N LEU A 3 -14.23 15.17 8.00
CA LEU A 3 -12.93 15.72 8.38
C LEU A 3 -12.13 14.75 9.28
N LEU A 4 -12.77 14.08 10.24
CA LEU A 4 -12.08 13.09 11.09
C LEU A 4 -11.57 11.89 10.29
N VAL A 5 -12.37 11.40 9.34
CA VAL A 5 -11.94 10.35 8.41
C VAL A 5 -10.77 10.86 7.56
N TYR A 6 -10.84 12.10 7.08
CA TYR A 6 -9.78 12.73 6.30
C TYR A 6 -8.45 12.80 7.06
N LEU A 7 -8.47 13.11 8.36
CA LEU A 7 -7.26 13.17 9.19
C LEU A 7 -6.49 11.83 9.23
N VAL A 8 -7.22 10.71 9.18
CA VAL A 8 -6.62 9.37 9.23
C VAL A 8 -6.33 8.83 7.82
N ARG A 9 -7.25 9.09 6.89
CA ARG A 9 -7.22 8.66 5.49
C ARG A 9 -7.94 9.68 4.60
N PRO A 10 -7.20 10.61 3.96
CA PRO A 10 -7.76 11.66 3.12
C PRO A 10 -8.70 11.14 2.02
N ASP A 11 -8.34 10.02 1.42
CA ASP A 11 -9.11 9.34 0.39
C ASP A 11 -10.44 8.77 0.91
N ALA A 12 -10.48 8.23 2.13
CA ALA A 12 -11.70 7.68 2.73
C ALA A 12 -12.76 8.76 3.02
N ALA A 13 -12.39 10.05 3.02
CA ALA A 13 -13.36 11.15 3.09
C ALA A 13 -14.30 11.22 1.88
N LEU A 14 -13.92 10.59 0.76
CA LEU A 14 -14.77 10.44 -0.41
C LEU A 14 -16.05 9.66 -0.07
N LEU A 15 -16.01 8.69 0.85
CA LEU A 15 -17.17 7.88 1.22
C LEU A 15 -18.32 8.72 1.83
N PRO A 16 -18.14 9.42 2.96
CA PRO A 16 -19.21 10.25 3.52
C PRO A 16 -19.57 11.43 2.61
N THR A 17 -18.62 11.97 1.84
CA THR A 17 -18.86 13.04 0.87
C THR A 17 -19.77 12.57 -0.27
N ALA A 18 -19.47 11.41 -0.86
CA ALA A 18 -20.26 10.81 -1.92
C ALA A 18 -21.66 10.45 -1.43
N ALA A 19 -21.77 9.83 -0.25
CA ALA A 19 -23.06 9.49 0.34
C ALA A 19 -23.93 10.74 0.57
N PHE A 20 -23.34 11.84 1.05
CA PHE A 20 -24.04 13.11 1.20
C PHE A 20 -24.46 13.69 -0.16
N ALA A 21 -23.55 13.72 -1.14
CA ALA A 21 -23.81 14.27 -2.46
C ALA A 21 -24.95 13.52 -3.19
N ILE A 22 -24.95 12.19 -3.16
CA ILE A 22 -25.99 11.35 -3.77
C ILE A 22 -27.35 11.57 -3.08
N ARG A 23 -27.35 11.60 -1.74
CA ARG A 23 -28.56 11.83 -0.94
C ARG A 23 -29.21 13.19 -1.25
N HIS A 24 -28.38 14.22 -1.42
CA HIS A 24 -28.80 15.60 -1.62
C HIS A 24 -28.72 16.05 -3.09
N PHE A 25 -28.61 15.11 -4.04
CA PHE A 25 -28.61 15.42 -5.46
C PHE A 25 -29.86 16.24 -5.84
N GLY A 26 -29.64 17.36 -6.54
CA GLY A 26 -30.67 18.36 -6.87
C GLY A 26 -30.93 19.44 -5.80
N ARG A 27 -30.35 19.33 -4.59
CA ARG A 27 -30.50 20.33 -3.52
C ARG A 27 -29.28 21.24 -3.44
N LEU A 28 -29.17 22.17 -4.39
CA LEU A 28 -28.00 23.04 -4.56
C LEU A 28 -27.56 23.73 -3.26
N ARG A 29 -28.50 24.28 -2.46
CA ARG A 29 -28.17 24.93 -1.19
C ARG A 29 -27.50 23.99 -0.18
N ALA A 30 -27.98 22.76 -0.06
CA ALA A 30 -27.40 21.77 0.86
C ALA A 30 -26.00 21.33 0.39
N LEU A 31 -25.84 21.13 -0.92
CA LEU A 31 -24.55 20.80 -1.53
C LEU A 31 -23.55 21.95 -1.38
N ALA A 32 -23.98 23.20 -1.59
CA ALA A 32 -23.14 24.38 -1.42
C ALA A 32 -22.72 24.58 0.04
N ALA A 33 -23.65 24.44 1.00
CA ALA A 33 -23.32 24.53 2.42
C ALA A 33 -22.33 23.44 2.85
N PHE A 34 -22.56 22.20 2.42
CA PHE A 34 -21.64 21.10 2.68
C PHE A 34 -20.27 21.30 2.02
N GLY A 35 -20.26 21.72 0.75
CA GLY A 35 -19.04 22.01 0.00
C GLY A 35 -18.23 23.13 0.64
N GLY A 36 -18.87 24.21 1.07
CA GLY A 36 -18.24 25.32 1.80
C GLY A 36 -17.64 24.88 3.13
N ALA A 37 -18.38 24.10 3.93
CA ALA A 37 -17.89 23.56 5.19
C ALA A 37 -16.72 22.58 5.01
N LEU A 38 -16.80 21.71 3.99
CA LEU A 38 -15.73 20.78 3.65
C LEU A 38 -14.48 21.54 3.18
N LEU A 39 -14.64 22.51 2.28
CA LEU A 39 -13.55 23.35 1.79
C LEU A 39 -12.86 24.08 2.94
N ALA A 40 -13.61 24.76 3.81
CA ALA A 40 -13.06 25.46 4.96
C ALA A 40 -12.27 24.51 5.88
N GLY A 41 -12.83 23.33 6.19
CA GLY A 41 -12.15 22.34 7.02
C GLY A 41 -10.88 21.77 6.36
N LEU A 42 -10.91 21.51 5.07
CA LEU A 42 -9.74 21.05 4.30
C LEU A 42 -8.68 22.14 4.19
N THR A 43 -9.05 23.41 4.03
CA THR A 43 -8.11 24.54 4.04
C THR A 43 -7.41 24.65 5.38
N VAL A 44 -8.15 24.59 6.50
CA VAL A 44 -7.55 24.61 7.84
C VAL A 44 -6.58 23.45 8.01
N TRP A 45 -7.00 22.23 7.64
CA TRP A 45 -6.10 21.07 7.70
C TRP A 45 -4.88 21.23 6.81
N TRP A 46 -5.06 21.71 5.58
CA TRP A 46 -3.97 21.91 4.65
C TRP A 46 -2.94 22.88 5.23
N LEU A 47 -3.37 23.99 5.82
CA LEU A 47 -2.46 24.93 6.49
C LEU A 47 -1.73 24.26 7.67
N LEU A 48 -2.41 23.43 8.45
CA LEU A 48 -1.78 22.67 9.54
C LEU A 48 -0.76 21.66 9.02
N ALA A 49 -1.11 20.92 7.97
CA ALA A 49 -0.23 19.94 7.32
C ALA A 49 0.98 20.62 6.69
N TRP A 50 0.80 21.76 6.03
CA TRP A 50 1.90 22.54 5.47
C TRP A 50 2.85 23.03 6.55
N ASN A 51 2.31 23.58 7.64
CA ASN A 51 3.13 24.04 8.77
C ASN A 51 3.87 22.88 9.47
N TYR A 52 3.28 21.68 9.49
CA TYR A 52 3.84 20.53 10.20
C TYR A 52 4.77 19.66 9.34
N TYR A 53 4.30 19.23 8.17
CA TYR A 53 5.02 18.35 7.24
C TYR A 53 5.89 19.12 6.23
N GLY A 54 5.65 20.43 6.06
CA GLY A 54 6.24 21.20 4.96
C GLY A 54 5.54 21.00 3.61
N THR A 55 4.48 20.16 3.57
CA THR A 55 3.73 19.84 2.36
C THR A 55 2.22 19.84 2.61
N PRO A 56 1.40 20.04 1.57
CA PRO A 56 -0.05 20.06 1.70
C PRO A 56 -0.69 18.82 2.28
N LEU A 57 -0.10 17.69 1.90
CA LEU A 57 -0.61 16.35 2.11
C LEU A 57 0.56 15.48 2.56
N PRO A 58 0.30 14.39 3.29
CA PRO A 58 1.31 13.42 3.62
C PRO A 58 1.97 12.88 2.35
N LEU A 59 3.28 12.73 2.41
CA LEU A 59 4.14 12.22 1.33
C LEU A 59 3.60 10.94 0.63
N PRO A 60 3.01 9.94 1.33
CA PRO A 60 2.42 8.76 0.68
C PRO A 60 1.28 9.08 -0.29
N PHE A 61 0.59 10.22 -0.13
CA PHE A 61 -0.47 10.64 -1.05
C PHE A 61 0.09 10.89 -2.45
N TYR A 62 1.22 11.59 -2.56
CA TYR A 62 1.84 11.93 -3.84
C TYR A 62 2.35 10.68 -4.56
N GLN A 63 2.97 9.75 -3.83
CA GLN A 63 3.47 8.49 -4.41
C GLN A 63 2.36 7.58 -4.92
N LYS A 64 1.19 7.60 -4.26
CA LYS A 64 0.08 6.69 -4.57
C LYS A 64 -0.94 7.29 -5.52
N THR A 65 -0.82 8.55 -5.94
CA THR A 65 -1.77 9.16 -6.87
C THR A 65 -1.17 9.17 -8.28
N LEU A 66 -1.90 8.63 -9.26
CA LEU A 66 -1.38 8.42 -10.62
C LEU A 66 -0.79 9.68 -11.27
N GLY A 67 -1.41 10.85 -11.04
CA GLY A 67 -0.98 12.13 -11.60
C GLY A 67 0.20 12.81 -10.90
N PHE A 68 0.60 12.35 -9.71
CA PHE A 68 1.71 12.93 -8.94
C PHE A 68 2.86 11.95 -8.71
N SER A 69 2.66 10.69 -9.10
CA SER A 69 3.60 9.62 -8.83
C SER A 69 4.86 9.78 -9.68
N PRO A 70 6.07 9.71 -9.10
CA PRO A 70 7.34 9.77 -9.85
C PRO A 70 7.62 8.51 -10.68
N TYR A 71 6.82 7.45 -10.52
CA TYR A 71 7.02 6.19 -11.23
C TYR A 71 6.69 6.31 -12.72
N GLY A 72 7.55 5.73 -13.57
CA GLY A 72 7.38 5.73 -15.03
C GLY A 72 6.10 5.04 -15.54
N GLU A 73 5.81 5.21 -16.83
CA GLU A 73 4.64 4.64 -17.52
C GLU A 73 4.64 3.11 -17.52
N SER A 74 5.82 2.52 -17.70
CA SER A 74 6.10 1.10 -17.55
C SER A 74 5.54 0.51 -16.26
N VAL A 75 5.91 1.13 -15.13
CA VAL A 75 5.44 0.76 -13.79
C VAL A 75 3.94 0.93 -13.67
N ALA A 76 3.37 1.97 -14.30
CA ALA A 76 1.92 2.18 -14.31
C ALA A 76 1.18 1.03 -15.03
N ARG A 77 1.71 0.54 -16.15
CA ARG A 77 1.15 -0.60 -16.91
C ARG A 77 1.26 -1.90 -16.13
N ALA A 78 2.42 -2.21 -15.53
CA ALA A 78 2.58 -3.39 -14.68
C ALA A 78 1.65 -3.33 -13.46
N ALA A 79 1.54 -2.15 -12.83
CA ALA A 79 0.63 -1.92 -11.72
C ALA A 79 -0.85 -2.08 -12.10
N LEU A 80 -1.24 -1.87 -13.37
CA LEU A 80 -2.61 -2.04 -13.82
C LEU A 80 -3.06 -3.50 -13.73
N VAL A 81 -2.22 -4.46 -14.12
CA VAL A 81 -2.55 -5.90 -14.02
C VAL A 81 -2.81 -6.28 -12.55
N GLN A 82 -1.89 -5.88 -11.67
CA GLN A 82 -2.01 -6.14 -10.24
C GLN A 82 -3.23 -5.43 -9.64
N LYS A 83 -3.51 -4.21 -10.06
CA LYS A 83 -4.68 -3.44 -9.63
C LYS A 83 -5.98 -4.09 -10.06
N VAL A 84 -6.12 -4.50 -11.32
CA VAL A 84 -7.32 -5.20 -11.82
C VAL A 84 -7.54 -6.48 -11.01
N ARG A 85 -6.47 -7.20 -10.69
CA ARG A 85 -6.52 -8.38 -9.85
C ARG A 85 -6.96 -8.07 -8.42
N GLN A 86 -6.43 -7.02 -7.81
CA GLN A 86 -6.77 -6.58 -6.45
C GLN A 86 -8.21 -6.08 -6.36
N PHE A 87 -8.66 -5.31 -7.34
CA PHE A 87 -10.05 -4.92 -7.51
C PHE A 87 -10.95 -6.13 -7.70
N GLY A 88 -10.57 -7.07 -8.57
CA GLY A 88 -11.30 -8.32 -8.80
C GLY A 88 -11.43 -9.14 -7.52
N THR A 89 -10.35 -9.24 -6.74
CA THR A 89 -10.34 -9.88 -5.42
C THR A 89 -11.31 -9.20 -4.47
N PHE A 90 -11.23 -7.87 -4.32
CA PHE A 90 -12.16 -7.10 -3.51
C PHE A 90 -13.62 -7.29 -3.96
N ALA A 91 -13.89 -7.12 -5.25
CA ALA A 91 -15.22 -7.25 -5.84
C ALA A 91 -15.78 -8.66 -5.61
N PHE A 92 -14.94 -9.70 -5.75
CA PHE A 92 -15.31 -11.08 -5.50
C PHE A 92 -15.79 -11.29 -4.05
N PHE A 93 -15.02 -10.81 -3.07
CA PHE A 93 -15.35 -10.93 -1.65
C PHE A 93 -16.51 -10.01 -1.21
N ALA A 94 -16.65 -8.85 -1.84
CA ALA A 94 -17.69 -7.86 -1.55
C ALA A 94 -19.04 -8.18 -2.23
N ALA A 95 -19.04 -8.94 -3.32
CA ALA A 95 -20.22 -9.20 -4.14
C ALA A 95 -21.40 -9.81 -3.37
N PRO A 96 -21.24 -10.78 -2.44
CA PRO A 96 -22.37 -11.26 -1.65
C PRO A 96 -23.03 -10.18 -0.79
N ILE A 97 -22.21 -9.30 -0.19
CA ILE A 97 -22.69 -8.18 0.62
C ILE A 97 -23.45 -7.19 -0.26
N ALA A 98 -22.88 -6.85 -1.43
CA ALA A 98 -23.53 -5.98 -2.40
C ALA A 98 -24.85 -6.60 -2.91
N TRP A 99 -24.87 -7.91 -3.18
CA TRP A 99 -26.06 -8.65 -3.58
C TRP A 99 -27.19 -8.53 -2.56
N ILE A 100 -26.91 -8.76 -1.28
CA ILE A 100 -27.88 -8.57 -0.19
C ILE A 100 -28.39 -7.13 -0.17
N ALA A 101 -27.49 -6.16 -0.29
CA ALA A 101 -27.85 -4.75 -0.31
C ALA A 101 -28.87 -4.47 -1.43
N LEU A 102 -28.74 -5.05 -2.62
CA LEU A 102 -29.66 -4.82 -3.76
C LEU A 102 -31.13 -5.23 -3.52
N PHE A 103 -31.46 -5.99 -2.46
CA PHE A 103 -32.85 -6.34 -2.13
C PHE A 103 -33.58 -5.29 -1.29
N GLY A 104 -32.87 -4.35 -0.68
CA GLY A 104 -33.51 -3.33 0.16
C GLY A 104 -34.40 -2.38 -0.63
N LYS A 105 -35.27 -1.67 0.10
CA LYS A 105 -36.00 -0.53 -0.44
C LYS A 105 -35.47 0.75 0.22
N GLY A 106 -35.54 1.86 -0.50
CA GLY A 106 -35.22 3.19 0.03
C GLY A 106 -33.91 3.79 -0.49
N ARG A 107 -33.87 5.12 -0.42
CA ARG A 107 -32.79 5.95 -0.99
C ARG A 107 -31.47 5.83 -0.22
N ARG A 108 -31.53 5.71 1.12
CA ARG A 108 -30.33 5.58 1.98
C ARG A 108 -29.41 4.45 1.53
N ARG A 109 -29.97 3.32 1.09
CA ARG A 109 -29.22 2.20 0.55
C ARG A 109 -28.45 2.60 -0.71
N LEU A 110 -29.11 3.29 -1.65
CA LEU A 110 -28.48 3.74 -2.89
C LEU A 110 -27.37 4.74 -2.61
N ASP A 111 -27.55 5.62 -1.61
CA ASP A 111 -26.52 6.55 -1.16
C ASP A 111 -25.25 5.80 -0.71
N LEU A 112 -25.42 4.73 0.09
CA LEU A 112 -24.32 3.91 0.60
C LEU A 112 -23.64 3.08 -0.50
N LEU A 113 -24.42 2.44 -1.38
CA LEU A 113 -23.92 1.67 -2.51
C LEU A 113 -23.16 2.56 -3.50
N GLY A 114 -23.72 3.72 -3.84
CA GLY A 114 -23.08 4.66 -4.74
C GLY A 114 -21.81 5.26 -4.15
N ALA A 115 -21.77 5.53 -2.84
CA ALA A 115 -20.55 5.97 -2.15
C ALA A 115 -19.44 4.90 -2.19
N ALA A 116 -19.78 3.64 -1.87
CA ALA A 116 -18.85 2.53 -1.94
C ALA A 116 -18.32 2.30 -3.37
N ALA A 117 -19.21 2.35 -4.36
CA ALA A 117 -18.85 2.22 -5.77
C ALA A 117 -17.93 3.37 -6.22
N LEU A 118 -18.28 4.62 -5.93
CA LEU A 118 -17.45 5.77 -6.29
C LEU A 118 -16.07 5.71 -5.65
N PHE A 119 -16.00 5.30 -4.39
CA PHE A 119 -14.73 5.12 -3.69
C PHE A 119 -13.87 4.03 -4.32
N ALA A 120 -14.46 2.87 -4.65
CA ALA A 120 -13.74 1.80 -5.31
C ALA A 120 -13.27 2.21 -6.72
N SER A 121 -14.13 2.90 -7.48
CA SER A 121 -13.78 3.46 -8.79
C SER A 121 -12.66 4.50 -8.68
N TYR A 122 -12.66 5.34 -7.64
CA TYR A 122 -11.58 6.30 -7.41
C TYR A 122 -10.23 5.59 -7.26
N HIS A 123 -10.16 4.54 -6.44
CA HIS A 123 -8.91 3.79 -6.26
C HIS A 123 -8.48 3.08 -7.55
N LEU A 124 -9.43 2.46 -8.25
CA LEU A 124 -9.19 1.80 -9.52
C LEU A 124 -8.61 2.77 -10.57
N LEU A 125 -9.16 3.98 -10.67
CA LEU A 125 -8.83 4.91 -11.74
C LEU A 125 -7.70 5.88 -11.41
N PHE A 126 -7.55 6.28 -10.14
CA PHE A 126 -6.67 7.41 -9.78
C PHE A 126 -5.51 7.04 -8.86
N THR A 127 -5.48 5.83 -8.29
CA THR A 127 -4.40 5.44 -7.36
C THR A 127 -3.44 4.40 -7.93
N ARG A 128 -2.16 4.44 -7.54
CA ARG A 128 -1.19 3.36 -7.73
C ARG A 128 -1.19 2.52 -6.46
N GLU A 129 -1.57 1.25 -6.61
CA GLU A 129 -1.75 0.32 -5.50
C GLU A 129 -0.42 -0.30 -5.06
N ILE A 130 0.52 0.55 -4.69
CA ILE A 130 1.81 0.11 -4.16
C ILE A 130 1.53 -0.68 -2.89
N MET A 131 1.96 -1.94 -2.89
CA MET A 131 1.65 -2.90 -1.84
C MET A 131 0.14 -3.11 -1.64
N GLY A 132 -0.69 -3.15 -2.70
CA GLY A 132 -2.15 -3.21 -2.55
C GLY A 132 -2.75 -4.49 -1.94
N TYR A 133 -1.91 -5.46 -1.54
CA TYR A 133 -2.22 -6.72 -0.85
C TYR A 133 -3.70 -6.94 -0.52
N HIS A 134 -4.32 -7.97 -1.08
CA HIS A 134 -5.68 -8.38 -0.77
C HIS A 134 -6.75 -7.29 -1.04
N GLY A 135 -6.47 -6.35 -1.94
CA GLY A 135 -7.38 -5.25 -2.25
C GLY A 135 -7.57 -4.27 -1.09
N ARG A 136 -6.55 -4.08 -0.24
CA ARG A 136 -6.64 -3.24 0.97
C ARG A 136 -7.08 -1.79 0.70
N PHE A 137 -6.81 -1.28 -0.49
CA PHE A 137 -7.22 0.05 -0.92
C PHE A 137 -8.74 0.22 -0.96
N TYR A 138 -9.46 -0.86 -1.27
CA TYR A 138 -10.91 -0.90 -1.40
C TYR A 138 -11.65 -1.23 -0.09
N LEU A 139 -10.97 -1.77 0.92
CA LEU A 139 -11.58 -2.19 2.20
C LEU A 139 -12.43 -1.11 2.91
N PRO A 140 -12.09 0.20 2.87
CA PRO A 140 -12.96 1.22 3.46
C PRO A 140 -14.36 1.32 2.84
N ALA A 141 -14.59 0.77 1.64
CA ALA A 141 -15.93 0.68 1.08
C ALA A 141 -16.79 -0.37 1.80
N LEU A 142 -16.17 -1.39 2.46
CA LEU A 142 -16.90 -2.49 3.10
C LEU A 142 -17.90 -2.03 4.17
N PRO A 143 -17.57 -1.12 5.12
CA PRO A 143 -18.55 -0.60 6.07
C PRO A 143 -19.83 -0.05 5.40
N PHE A 144 -19.70 0.64 4.26
CA PHE A 144 -20.85 1.19 3.53
C PHE A 144 -21.68 0.08 2.89
N LEU A 145 -21.02 -0.92 2.28
CA LEU A 145 -21.69 -2.10 1.74
C LEU A 145 -22.40 -2.90 2.85
N LEU A 146 -21.76 -3.10 3.99
CA LEU A 146 -22.31 -3.82 5.15
C LEU A 146 -23.51 -3.09 5.74
N LEU A 147 -23.45 -1.76 5.89
CA LEU A 147 -24.59 -0.97 6.35
C LEU A 147 -25.75 -1.01 5.35
N ALA A 148 -25.46 -0.98 4.05
CA ALA A 148 -26.47 -1.13 3.01
C ALA A 148 -27.11 -2.52 3.05
N ALA A 149 -26.31 -3.58 3.20
CA ALA A 149 -26.77 -4.96 3.33
C ALA A 149 -27.62 -5.18 4.58
N ALA A 150 -27.18 -4.65 5.73
CA ALA A 150 -27.91 -4.73 6.99
C ALA A 150 -29.29 -4.08 6.89
N GLY A 151 -29.40 -2.91 6.25
CA GLY A 151 -30.68 -2.25 5.99
C GLY A 151 -31.59 -3.02 5.03
N SER A 152 -31.03 -3.89 4.20
CA SER A 152 -31.75 -4.70 3.21
C SER A 152 -32.14 -6.10 3.72
N TRP A 153 -31.62 -6.51 4.87
CA TRP A 153 -31.68 -7.89 5.37
C TRP A 153 -33.10 -8.47 5.42
N ALA A 154 -34.05 -7.76 6.04
CA ALA A 154 -35.43 -8.23 6.18
C ALA A 154 -36.16 -8.41 4.85
N THR A 155 -35.73 -7.71 3.79
CA THR A 155 -36.29 -7.91 2.44
C THR A 155 -35.57 -9.03 1.71
N PHE A 156 -34.25 -9.13 1.90
CA PHE A 156 -33.45 -10.24 1.41
C PHE A 156 -34.06 -11.55 1.89
N GLU A 157 -34.22 -11.79 3.21
CA GLU A 157 -34.64 -13.06 3.85
C GLU A 157 -35.91 -13.71 3.28
N ARG A 158 -36.84 -12.92 2.72
CA ARG A 158 -38.09 -13.44 2.13
C ARG A 158 -37.88 -14.29 0.88
N GLY A 159 -36.75 -14.15 0.18
CA GLY A 159 -36.41 -14.84 -1.07
C GLY A 159 -35.61 -16.14 -0.97
N ALA A 160 -35.87 -17.00 0.02
CA ALA A 160 -34.98 -18.10 0.46
C ALA A 160 -34.38 -18.98 -0.66
N VAL A 161 -35.16 -19.35 -1.68
CA VAL A 161 -34.67 -20.20 -2.78
C VAL A 161 -33.59 -19.49 -3.61
N ARG A 162 -33.85 -18.24 -4.02
CA ARG A 162 -32.89 -17.45 -4.81
C ARG A 162 -31.61 -17.16 -4.03
N GLN A 163 -31.72 -16.93 -2.73
CA GLN A 163 -30.57 -16.68 -1.88
C GLN A 163 -29.67 -17.91 -1.78
N ARG A 164 -30.25 -19.09 -1.51
CA ARG A 164 -29.50 -20.35 -1.43
C ARG A 164 -28.82 -20.68 -2.75
N ALA A 165 -29.54 -20.52 -3.87
CA ALA A 165 -28.96 -20.69 -5.20
C ALA A 165 -27.77 -19.75 -5.42
N PHE A 166 -27.91 -18.46 -5.08
CA PHE A 166 -26.81 -17.51 -5.17
C PHE A 166 -25.61 -17.91 -4.31
N ALA A 167 -25.81 -18.28 -3.03
CA ALA A 167 -24.71 -18.71 -2.17
C ALA A 167 -23.98 -19.94 -2.71
N LEU A 168 -24.72 -20.97 -3.16
CA LEU A 168 -24.13 -22.17 -3.72
C LEU A 168 -23.33 -21.87 -4.99
N LEU A 169 -23.90 -21.08 -5.91
CA LEU A 169 -23.21 -20.66 -7.12
C LEU A 169 -21.97 -19.82 -6.80
N TRP A 170 -22.05 -18.94 -5.79
CA TRP A 170 -20.93 -18.09 -5.40
C TRP A 170 -19.82 -18.88 -4.69
N LEU A 171 -20.16 -19.87 -3.86
CA LEU A 171 -19.19 -20.78 -3.25
C LEU A 171 -18.51 -21.67 -4.30
N LEU A 172 -19.26 -22.14 -5.30
CA LEU A 172 -18.69 -22.87 -6.42
C LEU A 172 -17.73 -21.98 -7.21
N ALA A 173 -18.15 -20.74 -7.53
CA ALA A 173 -17.28 -19.77 -8.18
C ALA A 173 -16.03 -19.45 -7.34
N ALA A 174 -16.15 -19.38 -6.02
CA ALA A 174 -15.02 -19.21 -5.09
C ALA A 174 -14.03 -20.37 -5.17
N GLY A 175 -14.54 -21.60 -5.13
CA GLY A 175 -13.72 -22.81 -5.25
C GLY A 175 -12.97 -22.87 -6.57
N ILE A 176 -13.64 -22.53 -7.68
CA ILE A 176 -13.02 -22.47 -9.01
C ILE A 176 -11.97 -21.35 -9.08
N ALA A 177 -12.31 -20.14 -8.63
CA ALA A 177 -11.40 -19.00 -8.68
C ALA A 177 -10.16 -19.19 -7.80
N TYR A 178 -10.30 -19.87 -6.65
CA TYR A 178 -9.20 -20.31 -5.81
C TYR A 178 -8.34 -21.37 -6.52
N GLY A 179 -8.95 -22.42 -7.08
CA GLY A 179 -8.24 -23.49 -7.77
C GLY A 179 -7.44 -23.02 -9.00
N LEU A 180 -7.99 -22.04 -9.74
CA LEU A 180 -7.34 -21.41 -10.90
C LEU A 180 -6.31 -20.34 -10.51
N GLY A 181 -6.24 -19.93 -9.25
CA GLY A 181 -5.38 -18.80 -8.84
C GLY A 181 -5.81 -17.45 -9.42
N ALA A 182 -7.08 -17.32 -9.80
CA ALA A 182 -7.67 -16.06 -10.27
C ALA A 182 -7.79 -15.04 -9.12
N VAL A 183 -7.94 -15.53 -7.89
CA VAL A 183 -7.81 -14.74 -6.66
C VAL A 183 -6.41 -14.99 -6.06
N GLU A 184 -5.90 -14.10 -5.22
CA GLU A 184 -4.57 -14.26 -4.59
C GLU A 184 -4.48 -15.60 -3.81
N THR A 185 -3.68 -16.54 -4.32
CA THR A 185 -3.41 -17.87 -3.72
C THR A 185 -1.91 -18.11 -3.51
N HIS A 186 -1.58 -19.15 -2.73
CA HIS A 186 -0.19 -19.54 -2.40
C HIS A 186 0.75 -19.77 -3.59
N ARG A 187 0.23 -19.96 -4.80
CA ARG A 187 1.03 -20.29 -5.99
C ARG A 187 1.86 -19.12 -6.53
N LEU A 188 1.65 -17.90 -6.05
CA LEU A 188 2.17 -16.70 -6.70
C LEU A 188 3.48 -16.16 -6.14
N GLY A 189 4.05 -16.81 -5.12
CA GLY A 189 5.39 -16.49 -4.61
C GLY A 189 5.47 -15.10 -3.98
N LEU A 190 5.81 -15.05 -2.68
CA LEU A 190 5.87 -13.89 -1.78
C LEU A 190 4.63 -13.74 -0.91
N HIS A 191 4.82 -13.04 0.22
CA HIS A 191 4.01 -12.89 1.44
C HIS A 191 2.54 -12.43 1.29
N GLN A 192 1.87 -12.74 0.18
CA GLN A 192 0.56 -12.24 -0.23
C GLN A 192 -0.47 -13.37 -0.42
N ALA A 193 -0.20 -14.56 0.07
CA ALA A 193 -1.15 -15.65 -0.04
C ALA A 193 -2.16 -15.61 1.11
N LEU A 194 -3.45 -15.55 0.79
CA LEU A 194 -4.49 -15.77 1.78
C LEU A 194 -4.43 -17.23 2.24
N PRO A 195 -4.22 -17.50 3.55
CA PRO A 195 -4.30 -18.86 4.08
C PRO A 195 -5.64 -19.50 3.73
N TRP A 196 -5.66 -20.80 3.43
CA TRP A 196 -6.90 -21.56 3.19
C TRP A 196 -7.90 -21.43 4.35
N THR A 197 -7.41 -21.22 5.57
CA THR A 197 -8.24 -20.97 6.75
C THR A 197 -9.07 -19.69 6.63
N VAL A 198 -8.54 -18.64 5.99
CA VAL A 198 -9.29 -17.41 5.73
C VAL A 198 -10.40 -17.66 4.71
N TRP A 199 -10.14 -18.48 3.69
CA TRP A 199 -11.15 -18.90 2.72
C TRP A 199 -12.28 -19.70 3.34
N LEU A 200 -11.95 -20.64 4.22
CA LEU A 200 -12.97 -21.38 4.96
C LEU A 200 -13.76 -20.49 5.91
N ALA A 201 -13.10 -19.59 6.63
CA ALA A 201 -13.78 -18.66 7.52
C ALA A 201 -14.76 -17.75 6.75
N TRP A 202 -14.33 -17.22 5.60
CA TRP A 202 -15.21 -16.43 4.74
C TRP A 202 -16.36 -17.25 4.16
N SER A 203 -16.09 -18.49 3.69
CA SER A 203 -17.13 -19.38 3.15
C SER A 203 -18.15 -19.75 4.22
N ALA A 204 -17.69 -20.07 5.43
CA ALA A 204 -18.56 -20.34 6.57
C ALA A 204 -19.39 -19.12 6.93
N ALA A 205 -18.79 -17.92 6.95
CA ALA A 205 -19.51 -16.67 7.18
C ALA A 205 -20.57 -16.41 6.11
N LEU A 206 -20.27 -16.70 4.83
CA LEU A 206 -21.23 -16.56 3.72
C LEU A 206 -22.39 -17.55 3.85
N ILE A 207 -22.10 -18.82 4.20
CA ILE A 207 -23.13 -19.82 4.47
C ILE A 207 -23.99 -19.35 5.64
N LEU A 208 -23.39 -18.98 6.77
CA LEU A 208 -24.11 -18.49 7.95
C LEU A 208 -24.94 -17.24 7.65
N LEU A 209 -24.44 -16.35 6.80
CA LEU A 209 -25.18 -15.19 6.34
C LEU A 209 -26.42 -15.66 5.57
N VAL A 210 -26.24 -16.45 4.50
CA VAL A 210 -27.33 -16.79 3.58
C VAL A 210 -28.31 -17.85 4.12
N THR A 211 -27.83 -18.80 4.92
CA THR A 211 -28.63 -19.90 5.48
C THR A 211 -28.94 -19.73 6.96
N GLY A 212 -28.51 -18.62 7.57
CA GLY A 212 -28.56 -18.41 9.01
C GLY A 212 -29.93 -18.71 9.62
N PRO A 213 -29.97 -19.31 10.82
CA PRO A 213 -31.21 -19.76 11.43
C PRO A 213 -32.15 -18.58 11.65
N ARG A 214 -33.32 -18.63 11.00
CA ARG A 214 -34.43 -17.66 11.16
C ARG A 214 -34.82 -17.43 12.63
N GLY A 215 -34.49 -18.38 13.52
CA GLY A 215 -34.80 -18.33 14.95
C GLY A 215 -33.78 -17.63 15.85
N LEU A 216 -32.62 -17.17 15.35
CA LEU A 216 -31.57 -16.55 16.18
C LEU A 216 -31.17 -15.16 15.67
N PRO A 217 -32.10 -14.19 15.64
CA PRO A 217 -31.85 -12.84 15.13
C PRO A 217 -30.80 -12.07 15.95
N TRP A 218 -30.58 -12.44 17.22
CA TRP A 218 -29.57 -11.83 18.08
C TRP A 218 -28.14 -12.21 17.67
N LEU A 219 -27.91 -13.44 17.19
CA LEU A 219 -26.59 -13.87 16.69
C LEU A 219 -26.25 -13.13 15.39
N GLN A 220 -27.22 -12.94 14.50
CA GLN A 220 -27.01 -12.21 13.24
C GLN A 220 -26.67 -10.73 13.46
N ARG A 221 -27.21 -10.09 14.50
CA ARG A 221 -26.90 -8.69 14.84
C ARG A 221 -25.66 -8.57 15.75
N GLY A 222 -25.47 -9.52 16.64
CA GLY A 222 -24.43 -9.52 17.66
C GLY A 222 -23.06 -9.92 17.13
N ILE A 223 -22.97 -10.91 16.22
CA ILE A 223 -21.68 -11.39 15.70
C ILE A 223 -20.89 -10.29 14.98
N PRO A 224 -21.48 -9.49 14.05
CA PRO A 224 -20.73 -8.43 13.38
C PRO A 224 -20.25 -7.35 14.36
N ALA A 225 -21.11 -6.97 15.32
CA ALA A 225 -20.77 -5.99 16.34
C ALA A 225 -19.66 -6.50 17.28
N ALA A 226 -19.76 -7.75 17.73
CA ALA A 226 -18.77 -8.40 18.58
C ALA A 226 -17.44 -8.58 17.84
N ALA A 227 -17.45 -8.96 16.56
CA ALA A 227 -16.25 -9.08 15.75
C ALA A 227 -15.56 -7.71 15.55
N ALA A 228 -16.33 -6.64 15.30
CA ALA A 228 -15.80 -5.29 15.20
C ALA A 228 -15.20 -4.80 16.52
N LEU A 229 -15.90 -5.03 17.64
CA LEU A 229 -15.41 -4.68 18.98
C LEU A 229 -14.18 -5.49 19.38
N ALA A 230 -14.15 -6.79 19.09
CA ALA A 230 -13.00 -7.65 19.31
C ALA A 230 -11.79 -7.19 18.48
N ALA A 231 -11.99 -6.81 17.22
CA ALA A 231 -10.91 -6.27 16.40
C ALA A 231 -10.33 -4.97 16.97
N VAL A 232 -11.17 -4.07 17.50
CA VAL A 232 -10.72 -2.84 18.17
C VAL A 232 -10.00 -3.16 19.49
N ALA A 233 -10.53 -4.09 20.28
CA ALA A 233 -9.99 -4.45 21.60
C ALA A 233 -8.68 -5.26 21.51
N LEU A 234 -8.50 -6.07 20.47
CA LEU A 234 -7.30 -6.89 20.25
C LEU A 234 -6.15 -6.09 19.62
N TYR A 235 -6.44 -4.94 19.00
CA TYR A 235 -5.44 -4.03 18.44
C TYR A 235 -5.57 -2.63 19.03
N PRO A 236 -5.47 -2.48 20.37
CA PRO A 236 -5.50 -1.16 20.97
C PRO A 236 -4.29 -0.38 20.46
N PRO A 237 -4.44 0.89 20.04
CA PRO A 237 -3.32 1.74 19.68
C PRO A 237 -2.53 2.06 20.97
N THR A 238 -1.67 1.15 21.40
CA THR A 238 -0.88 1.25 22.64
C THR A 238 0.49 1.87 22.43
N ALA A 239 0.89 2.15 21.19
CA ALA A 239 2.07 2.95 20.94
C ALA A 239 1.76 4.40 21.37
N GLY A 240 2.43 4.89 22.41
CA GLY A 240 2.31 6.28 22.84
C GLY A 240 2.45 7.21 21.64
N PHE A 241 1.43 8.04 21.40
CA PHE A 241 1.40 9.00 20.28
C PHE A 241 2.46 10.08 20.52
N GLN A 242 3.70 9.79 20.17
CA GLN A 242 4.72 10.82 20.03
C GLN A 242 4.59 11.41 18.63
N LEU A 243 4.28 12.71 18.57
CA LEU A 243 4.32 13.48 17.34
C LEU A 243 5.77 13.51 16.83
N LYS A 244 6.01 12.92 15.65
CA LYS A 244 7.31 12.92 14.96
C LYS A 244 7.15 13.56 13.58
N SER A 245 8.15 14.34 13.15
CA SER A 245 8.17 14.89 11.78
C SER A 245 8.41 13.77 10.75
N ASP A 246 8.02 13.98 9.50
CA ASP A 246 8.27 13.00 8.41
C ASP A 246 9.75 12.63 8.30
N ALA A 247 10.64 13.62 8.43
CA ALA A 247 12.08 13.39 8.46
C ALA A 247 12.50 12.52 9.65
N ALA A 248 11.90 12.70 10.83
CA ALA A 248 12.19 11.87 12.00
C ALA A 248 11.65 10.44 11.85
N ILE A 249 10.45 10.26 11.28
CA ILE A 249 9.87 8.94 10.98
C ILE A 249 10.73 8.22 9.94
N LEU A 250 11.10 8.90 8.86
CA LEU A 250 11.97 8.32 7.83
C LEU A 250 13.35 7.97 8.38
N ARG A 251 13.93 8.79 9.27
CA ARG A 251 15.22 8.48 9.91
C ARG A 251 15.11 7.30 10.86
N GLN A 252 14.05 7.25 11.66
CA GLN A 252 13.79 6.11 12.55
C GLN A 252 13.65 4.83 11.73
N HIS A 253 12.79 4.84 10.71
CA HIS A 253 12.55 3.70 9.84
C HIS A 253 13.86 3.27 9.15
N ALA A 254 14.62 4.21 8.57
CA ALA A 254 15.91 3.89 7.98
C ALA A 254 16.94 3.34 8.99
N GLY A 255 16.85 3.73 10.27
CA GLY A 255 17.67 3.16 11.34
C GLY A 255 17.30 1.72 11.71
N GLU A 256 16.03 1.35 11.56
CA GLU A 256 15.52 -0.01 11.79
C GLU A 256 15.88 -0.97 10.64
N PHE A 257 15.97 -0.47 9.40
CA PHE A 257 16.28 -1.28 8.22
C PHE A 257 17.71 -1.08 7.73
N THR A 258 18.54 -2.13 7.82
CA THR A 258 19.92 -2.03 7.30
C THR A 258 19.99 -1.84 5.79
N THR A 259 18.90 -2.12 5.04
CA THR A 259 18.85 -2.03 3.58
C THR A 259 19.09 -0.63 3.02
N VAL A 260 18.92 0.42 3.82
CA VAL A 260 19.10 1.82 3.42
C VAL A 260 20.23 2.51 4.20
N ARG A 261 21.09 1.74 4.86
CA ARG A 261 22.19 2.29 5.67
C ARG A 261 23.13 3.13 4.82
N GLY A 262 23.43 4.36 5.26
CA GLY A 262 24.25 5.32 4.53
C GLY A 262 23.48 6.20 3.53
N ILE A 263 22.17 6.00 3.35
CA ILE A 263 21.37 6.78 2.38
C ILE A 263 21.28 8.27 2.71
N TYR A 264 21.29 8.64 3.99
CA TYR A 264 21.28 10.05 4.41
C TYR A 264 22.63 10.73 4.19
N ASP A 265 23.73 9.99 4.37
CA ASP A 265 25.07 10.48 4.00
C ASP A 265 25.16 10.69 2.49
N LEU A 266 24.59 9.77 1.70
CA LEU A 266 24.49 9.93 0.26
C LEU A 266 23.74 11.21 -0.14
N ARG A 267 22.53 11.44 0.42
CA ARG A 267 21.74 12.67 0.18
C ARG A 267 22.46 13.94 0.57
N ARG A 268 23.16 13.93 1.71
CA ARG A 268 23.85 15.11 2.24
C ARG A 268 25.11 15.43 1.45
N CYS A 269 25.89 14.42 1.08
CA CYS A 269 27.23 14.60 0.53
C CYS A 269 27.27 14.59 -1.00
N LEU A 270 26.26 13.99 -1.63
CA LEU A 270 26.04 13.99 -3.08
C LEU A 270 24.62 14.54 -3.36
N PRO A 271 24.36 15.84 -3.10
CA PRO A 271 23.05 16.44 -3.39
C PRO A 271 22.70 16.44 -4.90
N ASP A 272 23.72 16.34 -5.74
CA ASP A 272 23.67 16.34 -7.20
C ASP A 272 23.45 14.91 -7.77
N LEU A 273 23.02 13.96 -6.95
CA LEU A 273 22.85 12.57 -7.37
C LEU A 273 21.72 12.45 -8.40
N HIS A 274 22.02 11.90 -9.58
CA HIS A 274 21.06 11.77 -10.68
C HIS A 274 20.48 10.37 -10.83
N THR A 275 21.25 9.31 -10.55
CA THR A 275 20.83 7.92 -10.74
C THR A 275 21.25 7.06 -9.54
N LEU A 276 20.27 6.36 -8.96
CA LEU A 276 20.46 5.49 -7.79
C LEU A 276 19.92 4.10 -8.09
N TYR A 277 20.75 3.08 -7.95
CA TYR A 277 20.29 1.69 -8.05
C TYR A 277 20.00 1.14 -6.65
N HIS A 278 18.82 0.55 -6.44
CA HIS A 278 18.42 0.01 -5.14
C HIS A 278 17.40 -1.11 -5.29
N SER A 279 17.32 -2.05 -4.34
CA SER A 279 16.22 -3.04 -4.28
C SER A 279 14.97 -2.57 -3.53
N GLU A 280 14.95 -1.33 -3.05
CA GLU A 280 13.86 -0.73 -2.29
C GLU A 280 13.58 0.63 -2.92
N MET A 281 12.32 0.98 -3.08
CA MET A 281 11.94 2.19 -3.81
C MET A 281 11.27 3.22 -2.92
N GLY A 282 10.83 2.81 -1.72
CA GLY A 282 10.14 3.67 -0.76
C GLY A 282 11.03 4.81 -0.28
N ILE A 283 11.99 4.52 0.61
CA ILE A 283 12.87 5.54 1.18
C ILE A 283 13.72 6.24 0.10
N PRO A 284 14.33 5.54 -0.88
CA PRO A 284 15.12 6.21 -1.91
C PRO A 284 14.31 7.22 -2.73
N GLY A 285 13.12 6.86 -3.20
CA GLY A 285 12.27 7.79 -3.97
C GLY A 285 11.79 9.01 -3.18
N LEU A 286 11.84 8.95 -1.85
CA LEU A 286 11.50 10.08 -0.97
C LEU A 286 12.70 10.97 -0.65
N LEU A 287 13.88 10.38 -0.58
CA LEU A 287 15.10 11.12 -0.29
C LEU A 287 15.70 11.79 -1.52
N PHE A 288 15.44 11.24 -2.71
CA PHE A 288 15.97 11.72 -3.99
C PHE A 288 14.84 11.89 -5.03
N PRO A 289 13.94 12.87 -4.83
CA PRO A 289 12.80 13.06 -5.73
C PRO A 289 13.22 13.41 -7.17
N ASP A 290 14.39 14.04 -7.33
CA ASP A 290 14.94 14.46 -8.63
C ASP A 290 15.86 13.39 -9.26
N ALA A 291 16.16 12.31 -8.53
CA ALA A 291 17.00 11.23 -9.04
C ALA A 291 16.15 10.13 -9.69
N ARG A 292 16.70 9.54 -10.75
CA ARG A 292 16.22 8.28 -11.32
C ARG A 292 16.61 7.13 -10.39
N VAL A 293 15.66 6.64 -9.60
CA VAL A 293 15.85 5.42 -8.80
C VAL A 293 15.49 4.19 -9.65
N VAL A 294 16.43 3.27 -9.83
CA VAL A 294 16.23 2.02 -10.57
C VAL A 294 16.10 0.85 -9.61
N ASP A 295 14.99 0.11 -9.72
CA ASP A 295 14.75 -1.08 -8.91
C ASP A 295 15.49 -2.30 -9.46
N LEU A 296 16.54 -2.70 -8.76
CA LEU A 296 17.39 -3.83 -9.13
C LEU A 296 16.70 -5.19 -9.02
N VAL A 297 15.63 -5.31 -8.24
CA VAL A 297 14.89 -6.58 -8.08
C VAL A 297 13.81 -6.73 -9.14
N GLY A 298 13.54 -5.67 -9.91
CA GLY A 298 12.53 -5.70 -10.97
C GLY A 298 11.10 -5.77 -10.43
N LEU A 299 10.84 -5.30 -9.21
CA LEU A 299 9.45 -5.08 -8.78
C LEU A 299 8.85 -3.89 -9.54
N LEU A 300 9.67 -2.85 -9.81
CA LEU A 300 9.27 -1.60 -10.46
C LEU A 300 10.18 -1.18 -11.62
N SER A 301 11.01 -2.07 -12.17
CA SER A 301 11.85 -1.79 -13.36
C SER A 301 11.51 -2.73 -14.50
N ASN A 302 10.97 -2.22 -15.61
CA ASN A 302 10.64 -3.03 -16.79
C ASN A 302 11.88 -3.68 -17.41
N ALA A 303 12.96 -2.91 -17.50
CA ALA A 303 14.25 -3.38 -17.98
C ALA A 303 14.62 -4.69 -17.27
N VAL A 304 14.53 -4.70 -15.95
CA VAL A 304 14.85 -5.88 -15.12
C VAL A 304 13.76 -6.96 -15.18
N ALA A 305 12.49 -6.56 -15.08
CA ALA A 305 11.37 -7.47 -14.84
C ALA A 305 10.82 -8.16 -16.10
N LEU A 306 10.76 -7.42 -17.22
CA LEU A 306 10.09 -7.84 -18.44
C LEU A 306 11.09 -8.05 -19.58
N GLU A 307 12.02 -7.11 -19.74
CA GLU A 307 13.02 -7.14 -20.81
C GLU A 307 14.21 -8.03 -20.44
N HIS A 308 14.33 -8.40 -19.16
CA HIS A 308 15.43 -9.18 -18.61
C HIS A 308 16.80 -8.57 -18.96
N GLU A 309 16.84 -7.24 -19.06
CA GLU A 309 18.04 -6.48 -19.35
C GLU A 309 19.09 -6.80 -18.28
N ASP A 310 20.27 -7.19 -18.75
CA ASP A 310 21.33 -7.58 -17.85
C ASP A 310 21.88 -6.35 -17.10
N PHE A 311 22.37 -6.59 -15.89
CA PHE A 311 22.88 -5.53 -15.03
C PHE A 311 24.06 -4.78 -15.67
N GLU A 312 24.91 -5.45 -16.43
CA GLU A 312 26.11 -4.84 -17.03
C GLU A 312 25.70 -3.78 -18.05
N THR A 313 24.81 -4.12 -18.97
CA THR A 313 24.27 -3.22 -20.00
C THR A 313 23.62 -1.99 -19.36
N MET A 314 22.74 -2.20 -18.37
CA MET A 314 22.13 -1.09 -17.63
C MET A 314 23.17 -0.22 -16.92
N CYS A 315 24.15 -0.83 -16.25
CA CYS A 315 25.17 -0.12 -15.48
C CYS A 315 26.10 0.70 -16.38
N GLN A 316 26.46 0.18 -17.56
CA GLN A 316 27.27 0.89 -18.56
C GLN A 316 26.51 2.08 -19.15
N ARG A 317 25.22 1.93 -19.45
CA ARG A 317 24.36 2.98 -19.98
C ARG A 317 24.12 4.09 -18.96
N ASP A 318 23.64 3.70 -17.78
CA ASP A 318 23.12 4.65 -16.80
C ASP A 318 24.22 5.21 -15.88
N ARG A 319 25.36 4.51 -15.76
CA ARG A 319 26.51 4.85 -14.90
C ARG A 319 26.11 5.39 -13.51
N PRO A 320 25.29 4.64 -12.74
CA PRO A 320 24.71 5.16 -11.51
C PRO A 320 25.77 5.71 -10.54
N GLU A 321 25.45 6.79 -9.82
CA GLU A 321 26.38 7.35 -8.83
C GLU A 321 26.52 6.43 -7.62
N ALA A 322 25.44 5.72 -7.28
CA ALA A 322 25.40 4.79 -6.16
C ALA A 322 24.55 3.55 -6.46
N ILE A 323 24.97 2.44 -5.86
CA ILE A 323 24.34 1.13 -5.97
C ILE A 323 24.19 0.56 -4.56
N PHE A 324 22.95 0.36 -4.13
CA PHE A 324 22.65 -0.53 -3.02
C PHE A 324 22.42 -1.92 -3.58
N LEU A 325 23.30 -2.87 -3.25
CA LEU A 325 23.13 -4.25 -3.68
C LEU A 325 21.80 -4.81 -3.15
N PRO A 326 21.15 -5.74 -3.88
CA PRO A 326 19.91 -6.34 -3.40
C PRO A 326 20.04 -6.97 -2.01
N HIS A 327 18.95 -6.94 -1.25
CA HIS A 327 18.86 -7.57 0.07
C HIS A 327 19.42 -9.01 0.05
N ARG A 328 20.08 -9.47 1.12
CA ARG A 328 20.69 -10.81 1.24
C ARG A 328 19.85 -12.01 0.79
N GLY A 329 18.52 -11.87 0.78
CA GLY A 329 17.60 -12.87 0.24
C GLY A 329 17.73 -13.08 -1.28
N TYR A 330 18.35 -12.15 -2.00
CA TYR A 330 18.61 -12.18 -3.45
C TYR A 330 20.07 -12.55 -3.75
N ALA A 331 20.61 -13.56 -3.04
CA ALA A 331 22.03 -13.92 -3.12
C ALA A 331 22.53 -14.17 -4.55
N THR A 332 21.75 -14.87 -5.39
CA THR A 332 22.10 -15.14 -6.79
C THR A 332 22.20 -13.87 -7.64
N LEU A 333 21.23 -12.95 -7.50
CA LEU A 333 21.25 -11.67 -8.20
C LEU A 333 22.42 -10.80 -7.73
N ARG A 334 22.66 -10.78 -6.42
CA ARG A 334 23.79 -10.06 -5.83
C ARG A 334 25.14 -10.56 -6.37
N ALA A 335 25.37 -11.87 -6.40
CA ALA A 335 26.59 -12.45 -6.94
C ALA A 335 26.79 -12.10 -8.43
N ARG A 336 25.69 -12.06 -9.20
CA ARG A 336 25.73 -11.63 -10.62
C ARG A 336 26.13 -10.16 -10.77
N ILE A 337 25.59 -9.28 -9.92
CA ILE A 337 25.93 -7.86 -9.91
C ILE A 337 27.40 -7.65 -9.50
N GLU A 338 27.85 -8.31 -8.43
CA GLU A 338 29.22 -8.21 -7.94
C GLU A 338 30.25 -8.75 -8.95
N ALA A 339 29.87 -9.76 -9.76
CA ALA A 339 30.71 -10.32 -10.82
C ALA A 339 30.79 -9.43 -12.08
N SER A 340 29.93 -8.41 -12.21
CA SER A 340 29.86 -7.59 -13.43
C SER A 340 31.10 -6.68 -13.56
N PRO A 341 31.69 -6.54 -14.77
CA PRO A 341 32.81 -5.63 -15.01
C PRO A 341 32.52 -4.16 -14.61
N CYS A 342 31.32 -3.64 -14.89
CA CYS A 342 30.91 -2.29 -14.51
C CYS A 342 31.05 -2.05 -13.01
N PHE A 343 30.74 -3.05 -12.18
CA PHE A 343 30.79 -2.96 -10.72
C PHE A 343 32.20 -2.72 -10.17
N ARG A 344 33.26 -3.04 -10.93
CA ARG A 344 34.66 -2.79 -10.54
C ARG A 344 34.97 -1.30 -10.34
N ASN A 345 34.21 -0.42 -10.98
CA ASN A 345 34.37 1.04 -10.87
C ASN A 345 33.70 1.65 -9.64
N TYR A 346 33.23 0.81 -8.72
CA TYR A 346 32.58 1.24 -7.49
C TYR A 346 33.42 0.87 -6.28
N GLN A 347 33.31 1.69 -5.23
CA GLN A 347 33.92 1.46 -3.93
C GLN A 347 32.82 1.16 -2.93
N ARG A 348 33.01 0.10 -2.17
CA ARG A 348 32.10 -0.27 -1.08
C ARG A 348 32.23 0.74 0.06
N MET A 349 31.09 1.26 0.49
CA MET A 349 30.98 2.27 1.55
C MET A 349 30.46 1.67 2.85
N VAL A 350 29.46 0.80 2.75
CA VAL A 350 28.82 0.16 3.91
C VAL A 350 28.89 -1.35 3.75
N ASP A 351 29.70 -1.99 4.61
CA ASP A 351 29.97 -3.42 4.50
C ASP A 351 28.92 -4.27 5.22
N GLN A 352 28.61 -3.93 6.47
CA GLN A 352 27.68 -4.66 7.32
C GLN A 352 26.25 -4.16 7.12
N SER A 353 25.69 -4.46 5.95
CA SER A 353 24.29 -4.21 5.63
C SER A 353 23.72 -5.40 4.88
N SER A 354 22.42 -5.67 5.03
CA SER A 354 21.72 -6.61 4.18
C SER A 354 21.68 -6.18 2.71
N ALA A 355 21.84 -4.89 2.42
CA ALA A 355 21.97 -4.29 1.09
C ALA A 355 23.17 -3.31 1.08
N PRO A 356 24.41 -3.82 0.96
CA PRO A 356 25.61 -2.99 0.99
C PRO A 356 25.59 -1.82 0.00
N LEU A 357 26.03 -0.65 0.45
CA LEU A 357 26.15 0.56 -0.39
C LEU A 357 27.50 0.58 -1.08
N TYR A 358 27.47 0.76 -2.39
CA TYR A 358 28.61 1.01 -3.27
C TYR A 358 28.42 2.36 -3.96
N VAL A 359 29.51 3.11 -4.10
CA VAL A 359 29.49 4.44 -4.74
C VAL A 359 30.57 4.49 -5.79
N ARG A 360 30.28 5.15 -6.91
CA ARG A 360 31.21 5.26 -8.04
C ARG A 360 32.53 5.86 -7.56
N ARG A 361 33.67 5.30 -7.99
CA ARG A 361 35.01 5.62 -7.44
C ARG A 361 35.39 7.10 -7.54
N ASP A 362 34.97 7.78 -8.59
CA ASP A 362 35.16 9.22 -8.78
C ASP A 362 34.41 10.08 -7.73
N LEU A 363 33.33 9.55 -7.15
CA LEU A 363 32.51 10.20 -6.12
C LEU A 363 32.83 9.71 -4.70
N ALA A 364 33.52 8.58 -4.59
CA ALA A 364 33.80 7.89 -3.35
C ALA A 364 34.54 8.78 -2.33
N GLN A 365 35.58 9.47 -2.77
CA GLN A 365 36.37 10.33 -1.88
C GLN A 365 35.56 11.52 -1.36
N ARG A 366 34.73 12.12 -2.22
CA ARG A 366 33.81 13.21 -1.83
C ARG A 366 32.85 12.72 -0.75
N LEU A 367 32.23 11.55 -0.94
CA LEU A 367 31.35 10.97 0.07
C LEU A 367 32.11 10.69 1.37
N LEU A 368 33.26 10.01 1.33
CA LEU A 368 34.05 9.67 2.53
C LEU A 368 34.50 10.91 3.30
N SER A 369 34.81 12.02 2.65
CA SER A 369 35.20 13.27 3.32
C SER A 369 34.04 13.94 4.10
N CYS A 370 32.79 13.64 3.73
CA CYS A 370 31.60 14.27 4.29
C CYS A 370 30.75 13.33 5.17
N ALA A 371 30.80 12.01 4.91
CA ALA A 371 29.91 11.00 5.46
C ALA A 371 30.24 10.61 6.90
N ARG A 372 29.55 11.20 7.87
CA ARG A 372 29.77 10.95 9.30
C ARG A 372 29.19 9.62 9.81
N GLU A 373 28.11 9.12 9.21
CA GLU A 373 27.51 7.85 9.64
C GLU A 373 28.33 6.68 9.10
N ILE A 374 28.68 6.72 7.81
CA ILE A 374 29.51 5.71 7.15
C ILE A 374 30.85 5.56 7.86
N GLN A 375 31.52 6.67 8.21
CA GLN A 375 32.78 6.64 8.98
C GLN A 375 32.61 5.95 10.33
N ARG A 376 31.59 6.35 11.13
CA ARG A 376 31.31 5.73 12.44
C ARG A 376 31.11 4.22 12.34
N TRP A 377 30.41 3.76 11.30
CA TRP A 377 30.24 2.33 11.04
C TRP A 377 31.56 1.64 10.70
N GLN A 378 32.39 2.23 9.84
CA GLN A 378 33.68 1.65 9.47
C GLN A 378 34.63 1.56 10.68
N ASP A 379 34.63 2.56 11.55
CA ASP A 379 35.45 2.57 12.77
C ASP A 379 34.98 1.52 13.77
N HIS A 380 33.67 1.37 13.95
CA HIS A 380 33.10 0.34 14.83
C HIS A 380 33.48 -1.08 14.37
N VAL A 381 33.39 -1.36 13.07
CA VAL A 381 33.75 -2.66 12.50
C VAL A 381 35.25 -2.96 12.66
N ARG A 382 36.11 -1.94 12.46
CA ARG A 382 37.56 -2.07 12.67
C ARG A 382 37.95 -2.25 14.13
N GLY A 383 37.17 -1.68 15.06
CA GLY A 383 37.34 -1.89 16.50
C GLY A 383 37.00 -3.33 16.89
N ALA A 384 35.81 -3.80 16.49
CA ALA A 384 35.35 -5.15 16.81
C ALA A 384 36.29 -6.24 16.28
N SER A 385 36.82 -6.11 15.06
CA SER A 385 37.75 -7.10 14.51
C SER A 385 39.12 -7.12 15.19
N ARG A 386 39.54 -6.02 15.82
CA ARG A 386 40.78 -5.96 16.61
C ARG A 386 40.61 -6.63 17.98
N ASP A 387 39.41 -6.55 18.56
CA ASP A 387 39.09 -7.17 19.84
C ASP A 387 38.90 -8.70 19.69
N GLU A 388 38.37 -9.19 18.55
CA GLU A 388 38.31 -10.63 18.26
C GLU A 388 39.68 -11.26 17.95
N ALA A 389 40.66 -10.46 17.54
CA ALA A 389 42.02 -10.92 17.22
C ALA A 389 42.98 -10.92 18.42
N ARG A 390 42.53 -10.43 19.58
CA ARG A 390 43.27 -10.41 20.86
C ARG A 390 42.72 -11.48 21.79
#